data_AF-A0A522EA15-F1
#
_entry.id   AF-A0A522EA15-F1
#
_cell.length_a   1.000
_cell.length_b   1.000
_cell.length_c   1.000
_cell.angle_alpha   90.00
_cell.angle_beta   90.00
_cell.angle_gamma   90.00
#
_symmetry.space_group_name_H-M   'P 1'
#
loop_
_entity.id
_entity.type
_entity.pdbx_description
1 polymer ?
#
loop_
_entity_poly.entity_id
_entity_poly.type
_entity_poly.pdbx_seq_one_letter_code
_entity_poly.pdbx_strand_id
1 'polypeptide(L)' 'MGNLLYIVAVILIIGWLVGFFAFNAGSIIHVLLVIAIIVILLRVIQGRKIL' A
#
# COMPACT_ATOMS: atom_id res chain seq x y z
N MET A 1 3.29 -1.68 -21.09
CA MET A 1 2.75 -0.83 -20.00
C MET A 1 2.64 -1.56 -18.64
N GLY A 2 3.33 -2.70 -18.41
CA GLY A 2 3.28 -3.42 -17.12
C GLY A 2 4.27 -2.91 -16.06
N ASN A 3 5.40 -2.34 -16.49
CA ASN A 3 6.51 -2.02 -15.58
C ASN A 3 6.22 -0.89 -14.58
N LEU A 4 5.45 0.14 -14.97
CA LEU A 4 5.13 1.25 -14.06
C LEU A 4 4.23 0.80 -12.91
N LEU A 5 3.20 -0.01 -13.18
CA LEU A 5 2.32 -0.54 -12.14
C LEU A 5 3.07 -1.51 -11.22
N TYR A 6 3.96 -2.33 -11.79
CA TYR A 6 4.82 -3.22 -11.01
C TYR A 6 5.76 -2.45 -10.07
N ILE A 7 6.43 -1.41 -10.56
CA ILE A 7 7.30 -0.55 -9.75
C ILE A 7 6.50 0.11 -8.62
N VAL A 8 5.31 0.62 -8.91
CA VAL A 8 4.42 1.22 -7.90
C VAL A 8 4.00 0.17 -6.86
N ALA A 9 3.65 -1.04 -7.27
CA ALA A 9 3.32 -2.13 -6.35
C ALA A 9 4.50 -2.51 -5.44
N VAL A 10 5.71 -2.59 -5.98
CA VAL A 10 6.93 -2.89 -5.22
C VAL A 10 7.22 -1.78 -4.19
N ILE A 11 7.16 -0.51 -4.59
CA ILE A 11 7.36 0.63 -3.68
C ILE A 11 6.33 0.61 -2.55
N LEU A 12 5.09 0.27 -2.86
CA LEU A 12 4.01 0.14 -1.88
C LEU A 12 4.24 -0.97 -0.86
N ILE A 13 4.71 -2.14 -1.28
CA ILE A 13 5.02 -3.25 -0.38
C ILE A 13 6.20 -2.89 0.52
N ILE A 14 7.25 -2.26 -0.02
CA ILE A 14 8.43 -1.85 0.76
C ILE A 14 8.05 -0.75 1.75
N GLY A 15 7.31 0.27 1.31
CA GLY A 15 6.82 1.33 2.19
C GLY A 15 5.91 0.82 3.30
N TRP A 16 5.12 -0.22 3.04
CA TRP A 16 4.32 -0.89 4.05
C TRP A 16 5.17 -1.59 5.12
N LEU A 17 6.13 -2.41 4.70
CA LEU A 17 7.02 -3.11 5.62
C LEU A 17 7.79 -2.13 6.50
N VAL A 18 8.38 -1.09 5.90
CA VAL A 18 9.09 -0.04 6.64
C VAL A 18 8.13 0.69 7.58
N GLY A 19 6.91 1.01 7.15
CA GLY A 19 5.90 1.65 7.98
C GLY A 19 5.50 0.81 9.19
N PHE A 20 5.33 -0.50 9.01
CA PHE A 20 4.97 -1.46 10.05
C PHE A 20 6.07 -1.62 11.11
N PHE A 21 7.34 -1.69 10.69
CA PHE A 21 8.46 -1.90 11.60
C PHE A 21 9.00 -0.60 12.23
N ALA A 22 8.97 0.52 11.51
CA ALA A 22 9.56 1.79 11.97
C ALA A 22 8.63 2.58 12.90
N PHE A 23 7.31 2.49 12.72
CA PHE A 23 6.35 3.25 13.52
C PHE A 23 5.68 2.36 14.56
N ASN A 24 6.36 2.17 15.68
CA ASN A 24 5.77 1.70 16.95
C ASN A 24 4.97 2.84 17.63
N ALA A 25 4.24 3.61 16.81
CA ALA A 25 3.47 4.77 17.23
C ALA A 25 2.02 4.29 17.45
N GLY A 26 1.46 4.61 18.63
CA GLY A 26 0.27 3.97 19.19
C GLY A 26 -0.99 3.81 18.29
N SER A 27 -1.99 3.13 18.84
CA SER A 27 -3.18 2.57 18.17
C SER A 27 -3.82 3.43 17.06
N ILE A 28 -3.86 4.76 17.20
CA ILE A 28 -4.39 5.68 16.19
C ILE A 28 -3.59 5.66 14.87
N ILE A 29 -2.26 5.70 14.93
CA ILE A 29 -1.41 5.71 13.73
C ILE A 29 -1.46 4.36 13.04
N HIS A 30 -1.58 3.28 13.83
CA HIS A 30 -1.74 1.93 13.31
C HIS A 30 -3.04 1.78 12.50
N VAL A 31 -4.16 2.28 13.00
CA VAL A 31 -5.46 2.23 12.29
C VAL A 31 -5.41 3.03 10.99
N LEU A 32 -4.82 4.22 11.00
CA LEU A 32 -4.65 5.04 9.79
C LEU A 32 -3.75 4.35 8.75
N LEU A 33 -2.68 3.69 9.18
CA LEU A 33 -1.81 2.87 8.31
C LEU A 33 -2.57 1.68 7.71
N VAL A 34 -3.33 0.93 8.51
CA VAL A 34 -4.17 -0.19 8.06
C VAL A 34 -5.13 0.25 6.96
N ILE A 35 -5.82 1.38 7.15
CA ILE A 35 -6.73 1.94 6.13
C ILE A 35 -5.97 2.28 4.84
N ALA A 36 -4.80 2.92 4.95
CA ALA A 36 -3.97 3.24 3.78
C ALA A 36 -3.61 1.98 2.98
N ILE A 37 -3.23 0.89 3.66
CA ILE A 37 -2.89 -0.40 3.03
C ILE A 37 -4.10 -1.02 2.32
N ILE A 38 -5.28 -1.00 2.96
CA ILE A 38 -6.51 -1.51 2.35
C ILE A 38 -6.83 -0.74 1.07
N VAL A 39 -6.76 0.60 1.09
CA VAL A 39 -6.97 1.44 -0.10
C VAL A 39 -5.98 1.10 -1.22
N ILE A 40 -4.72 0.87 -0.85
CA ILE A 40 -3.66 0.45 -1.78
C ILE A 40 -3.97 -0.92 -2.39
N LEU A 41 -4.31 -1.92 -1.57
CA LEU A 41 -4.64 -3.27 -2.04
C LEU A 41 -5.87 -3.24 -2.95
N LEU A 42 -6.92 -2.51 -2.56
CA LEU A 42 -8.10 -2.32 -3.39
C LEU A 42 -7.73 -1.68 -4.73
N ARG A 43 -6.86 -0.68 -4.75
CA ARG A 43 -6.40 -0.02 -5.98
C ARG A 43 -5.58 -0.96 -6.88
N VAL A 44 -4.76 -1.83 -6.29
CA VAL A 44 -3.95 -2.82 -7.03
C VAL A 44 -4.85 -3.94 -7.58
N ILE A 45 -5.76 -4.47 -6.77
CA ILE A 45 -6.69 -5.56 -7.15
C ILE A 45 -7.74 -5.07 -8.16
N GLN A 46 -8.25 -3.85 -8.02
CA GLN A 46 -9.12 -3.21 -9.01
C GLN A 46 -8.38 -2.84 -10.31
N GLY A 47 -7.09 -3.22 -10.43
CA GLY A 47 -6.19 -2.99 -11.54
C GLY A 47 -6.94 -2.63 -12.81
N ARG A 48 -6.91 -1.33 -13.13
CA ARG A 48 -7.62 -0.64 -14.22
C ARG A 48 -8.62 -1.57 -14.92
N LYS A 49 -9.91 -1.41 -14.64
CA LYS A 49 -10.95 -1.82 -15.59
C LYS A 49 -10.59 -1.18 -16.93
N ILE A 50 -9.94 -1.95 -17.80
CA ILE A 50 -9.61 -1.57 -19.15
C ILE A 50 -10.95 -1.66 -19.87
N LEU A 51 -11.65 -0.52 -19.96
CA LEU A 51 -12.79 -0.36 -20.86
C LEU A 51 -12.26 0.12 -22.22
#